data_AF-A0A2V8C0J1-F1
#
_entry.id   AF-A0A2V8C0J1-F1
#
_cell.length_a   1.000
_cell.length_b   1.000
_cell.length_c   1.000
_cell.angle_alpha   90.00
_cell.angle_beta   90.00
_cell.angle_gamma   90.00
#
_symmetry.space_group_name_H-M   'P 1'
#
loop_
_entity.id
_entity.type
_entity.pdbx_description
1 polymer ?
#
loop_
_entity_poly.entity_id
_entity_poly.type
_entity_poly.pdbx_seq_one_letter_code
_entity_poly.pdbx_strand_id
1 'polypeptide(L)'
;DGGYALLNDTAHGVAPSLASLQARFGGPAEPSIRRGAWMLERAGYCGYDNGLGQYLVFDNGPIGPDHQPGHGHADTLSFELSHRNRRLITDTGVMTYNAGRIRQYDRSTAAHNTVEIDGRDQCELWGSFRCARRPSVSSGSAENHREGGVLAGSYRGPGRGVRSVSHTRQISVGPWLVSATDRIAAAGRHRATIRLHLAPGLRVRRADRGWAIEERDGRSVATLVSDALEWKESITAYHPEFGREIARTSLAARAEFRDTLAAKWWLILK
;
A
#
# COMPACT_ATOMS: atom_id res chain seq x y z
N ASP A 1 -0.28 2.25 16.03
CA ASP A 1 -1.11 1.38 16.91
C ASP A 1 -0.35 0.18 17.49
N GLY A 2 0.96 0.02 17.22
CA GLY A 2 1.76 -1.09 17.76
C GLY A 2 1.57 -2.43 17.05
N GLY A 3 0.71 -2.51 16.03
CA GLY A 3 0.53 -3.69 15.18
C GLY A 3 1.46 -3.69 13.97
N TYR A 4 1.44 -4.79 13.22
CA TYR A 4 2.21 -4.95 11.97
C TYR A 4 1.46 -4.39 10.77
N ALA A 5 2.18 -3.93 9.74
CA ALA A 5 1.58 -3.75 8.42
C ALA A 5 1.18 -5.11 7.86
N LEU A 6 0.06 -5.18 7.13
CA LEU A 6 -0.54 -6.42 6.65
C LEU A 6 -0.09 -6.76 5.22
N LEU A 7 1.16 -6.44 4.89
CA LEU A 7 1.74 -6.72 3.58
C LEU A 7 1.93 -8.23 3.40
N ASN A 8 1.75 -8.73 2.18
CA ASN A 8 1.82 -10.15 1.85
C ASN A 8 0.94 -11.01 2.78
N ASP A 9 1.43 -12.17 3.23
CA ASP A 9 0.71 -13.08 4.12
C ASP A 9 0.81 -12.70 5.61
N THR A 10 1.02 -11.43 5.93
CA THR A 10 1.04 -10.98 7.32
C THR A 10 -0.37 -10.96 7.90
N ALA A 11 -0.56 -11.63 9.04
CA ALA A 11 -1.82 -11.64 9.78
C ALA A 11 -1.57 -11.39 11.27
N HIS A 12 -2.48 -10.64 11.89
CA HIS A 12 -2.50 -10.46 13.34
C HIS A 12 -2.79 -11.77 14.06
N GLY A 13 -2.33 -11.88 15.31
CA GLY A 13 -2.53 -13.06 16.14
C GLY A 13 -1.66 -14.28 15.78
N VAL A 14 -0.87 -14.22 14.70
CA VAL A 14 0.05 -15.30 14.29
C VAL A 14 1.44 -15.10 14.88
N ALA A 15 2.06 -13.94 14.65
CA ALA A 15 3.38 -13.62 15.16
C ALA A 15 3.32 -13.03 16.59
N PRO A 16 4.31 -13.31 17.46
CA PRO A 16 4.36 -12.72 18.81
C PRO A 16 4.56 -11.20 18.74
N SER A 17 3.78 -10.45 19.53
CA SER A 17 3.87 -8.99 19.60
C SER A 17 5.27 -8.50 20.03
N LEU A 18 5.66 -7.30 19.61
CA LEU A 18 6.92 -6.69 20.04
C LEU A 18 7.02 -6.64 21.58
N ALA A 19 5.94 -6.25 22.26
CA ALA A 19 5.88 -6.23 23.72
C ALA A 19 6.11 -7.63 24.33
N SER A 20 5.54 -8.68 23.74
CA SER A 20 5.76 -10.06 24.19
C SER A 20 7.21 -10.51 23.99
N LEU A 21 7.82 -10.16 22.86
CA LEU A 21 9.23 -10.45 22.58
C LEU A 21 10.17 -9.71 23.55
N GLN A 22 9.92 -8.42 23.81
CA GLN A 22 10.70 -7.62 24.76
C GLN A 22 10.58 -8.18 26.19
N ALA A 23 9.37 -8.53 26.62
CA ALA A 23 9.14 -9.12 27.95
C ALA A 23 9.87 -10.47 28.11
N ARG A 24 9.94 -11.27 27.04
CA ARG A 24 10.56 -12.61 27.06
C ARG A 24 12.07 -12.59 26.96
N PHE A 25 12.63 -11.79 26.05
CA PHE A 25 14.05 -11.84 25.69
C PHE A 25 14.87 -10.68 26.24
N GLY A 26 14.22 -9.69 26.84
CA GLY A 26 14.85 -8.40 27.14
C GLY A 26 14.99 -7.57 25.86
N GLY A 27 14.65 -6.29 25.96
CA GLY A 27 14.81 -5.32 24.90
C GLY A 27 14.75 -3.92 25.50
N PRO A 28 15.22 -2.90 24.77
CA PRO A 28 15.13 -1.54 25.27
C PRO A 28 13.65 -1.19 25.51
N ALA A 29 13.35 -0.58 26.67
CA ALA A 29 11.99 -0.20 27.06
C ALA A 29 11.32 0.71 26.02
N GLU A 30 12.14 1.54 25.36
CA GLU A 30 11.77 2.25 24.15
C GLU A 30 12.74 1.85 23.03
N PRO A 31 12.25 1.36 21.88
CA PRO A 31 13.10 1.20 20.70
C PRO A 31 13.78 2.53 20.39
N SER A 32 15.05 2.51 19.97
CA SER A 32 15.64 3.68 19.33
C SER A 32 14.92 3.90 18.00
N ILE A 33 13.84 4.69 18.02
CA ILE A 33 13.07 5.01 16.82
C ILE A 33 13.97 5.90 15.97
N ARG A 34 14.49 5.35 14.87
CA ARG A 34 15.09 6.18 13.81
C ARG A 34 13.97 7.02 13.22
N ARG A 35 13.92 8.29 13.64
CA ARG A 35 12.99 9.26 13.09
C ARG A 35 13.42 9.63 11.67
N GLY A 36 12.44 9.92 10.84
CA GLY A 36 12.60 10.24 9.44
C GLY A 36 12.42 9.04 8.52
N ALA A 37 12.89 9.21 7.29
CA ALA A 37 12.91 8.20 6.27
C ALA A 37 13.90 7.08 6.61
N TRP A 38 13.51 5.83 6.37
CA TRP A 38 14.31 4.63 6.60
C TRP A 38 14.18 3.67 5.42
N MET A 39 15.18 2.80 5.24
CA MET A 39 15.19 1.80 4.16
C MET A 39 15.79 0.48 4.63
N LEU A 40 15.17 -0.62 4.20
CA LEU A 40 15.63 -1.99 4.32
C LEU A 40 15.93 -2.51 2.92
N GLU A 41 17.05 -2.07 2.33
CA GLU A 41 17.38 -2.27 0.91
C GLU A 41 17.27 -3.73 0.46
N ARG A 42 17.77 -4.67 1.26
CA ARG A 42 17.75 -6.10 0.93
C ARG A 42 16.36 -6.72 1.02
N ALA A 43 15.51 -6.17 1.89
CA ALA A 43 14.14 -6.65 2.06
C ALA A 43 13.18 -6.00 1.06
N GLY A 44 13.55 -4.84 0.51
CA GLY A 44 12.71 -4.10 -0.41
C GLY A 44 11.57 -3.36 0.28
N TYR A 45 11.85 -2.79 1.45
CA TYR A 45 10.90 -1.91 2.13
C TYR A 45 11.59 -0.59 2.46
N CYS A 46 10.86 0.50 2.33
CA CYS A 46 11.24 1.76 2.95
C CYS A 46 10.04 2.41 3.63
N GLY A 47 10.27 3.50 4.33
CA GLY A 47 9.20 4.17 5.03
C GLY A 47 9.64 5.43 5.72
N TYR A 48 8.73 6.00 6.50
CA TYR A 48 8.93 7.23 7.26
C TYR A 48 8.27 7.10 8.63
N ASP A 49 8.98 7.51 9.68
CA ASP A 49 8.46 7.57 11.05
C ASP A 49 8.79 8.92 11.69
N ASN A 50 7.79 9.70 12.09
CA ASN A 50 8.06 10.97 12.80
C ASN A 50 8.27 10.79 14.32
N GLY A 51 8.06 9.60 14.87
CA GLY A 51 8.12 9.30 16.30
C GLY A 51 6.94 9.87 17.11
N LEU A 52 5.96 10.49 16.44
CA LEU A 52 4.78 11.14 17.02
C LEU A 52 3.47 10.53 16.49
N GLY A 53 3.53 9.28 16.04
CA GLY A 53 2.38 8.52 15.59
C GLY A 53 1.99 8.69 14.12
N GLN A 54 2.84 9.34 13.30
CA GLN A 54 2.74 9.25 11.85
C GLN A 54 3.79 8.26 11.34
N TYR A 55 3.31 7.20 10.69
CA TYR A 55 4.15 6.12 10.18
C TYR A 55 3.67 5.70 8.81
N LEU A 56 4.60 5.56 7.87
CA LEU A 56 4.32 5.04 6.53
C LEU A 56 5.33 3.94 6.22
N VAL A 57 4.85 2.79 5.76
CA VAL A 57 5.67 1.72 5.17
C VAL A 57 5.27 1.54 3.72
N PHE A 58 6.27 1.43 2.85
CA PHE A 58 6.14 1.38 1.41
C PHE A 58 6.90 0.16 0.89
N ASP A 59 6.17 -0.71 0.19
CA ASP A 59 6.75 -1.87 -0.48
C ASP A 59 7.40 -1.45 -1.80
N ASN A 60 8.72 -1.53 -1.86
CA ASN A 60 9.50 -1.29 -3.06
C ASN A 60 10.40 -2.48 -3.38
N GLY A 61 9.96 -3.68 -2.98
CA GLY A 61 10.71 -4.91 -3.04
C GLY A 61 10.24 -5.85 -4.13
N PRO A 62 11.06 -6.86 -4.46
CA PRO A 62 10.54 -8.01 -5.17
C PRO A 62 9.45 -8.68 -4.33
N ILE A 63 8.41 -9.19 -4.99
CA ILE A 63 7.29 -9.95 -4.41
C ILE A 63 7.68 -11.05 -3.39
N GLY A 64 8.92 -11.52 -3.45
CA GLY A 64 9.48 -12.49 -2.53
C GLY A 64 10.75 -13.11 -3.10
N PRO A 65 11.40 -14.00 -2.33
CA PRO A 65 12.57 -14.72 -2.81
C PRO A 65 12.27 -15.51 -4.08
N ASP A 66 13.21 -15.51 -5.05
CA ASP A 66 13.02 -16.18 -6.34
C ASP A 66 12.73 -17.68 -6.22
N HIS A 67 13.27 -18.33 -5.20
CA HIS A 67 13.09 -19.75 -4.94
C HIS A 67 11.81 -20.08 -4.18
N GLN A 68 11.11 -19.10 -3.58
CA GLN A 68 9.93 -19.33 -2.74
C GLN A 68 8.93 -18.14 -2.76
N PRO A 69 8.34 -17.79 -3.92
CA PRO A 69 7.44 -16.63 -4.04
C PRO A 69 6.00 -16.90 -3.55
N GLY A 70 5.76 -18.03 -2.86
CA GLY A 70 4.41 -18.52 -2.58
C GLY A 70 3.58 -17.62 -1.68
N HIS A 71 4.24 -16.89 -0.77
CA HIS A 71 3.60 -15.94 0.14
C HIS A 71 3.48 -14.53 -0.42
N GLY A 72 4.07 -14.29 -1.59
CA GLY A 72 4.08 -12.98 -2.22
C GLY A 72 2.74 -12.62 -2.87
N HIS A 73 2.40 -11.35 -2.86
CA HIS A 73 1.18 -10.79 -3.43
C HIS A 73 1.48 -9.89 -4.63
N ALA A 74 0.47 -9.50 -5.40
CA ALA A 74 0.63 -8.54 -6.50
C ALA A 74 0.56 -7.09 -5.99
N ASP A 75 1.34 -6.79 -4.95
CA ASP A 75 1.28 -5.61 -4.08
C ASP A 75 2.44 -4.63 -4.27
N THR A 76 3.25 -4.79 -5.32
CA THR A 76 4.41 -3.94 -5.56
C THR A 76 4.01 -2.45 -5.61
N LEU A 77 4.74 -1.61 -4.86
CA LEU A 77 4.44 -0.18 -4.65
C LEU A 77 3.15 0.09 -3.85
N SER A 78 2.63 -0.90 -3.12
CA SER A 78 1.62 -0.70 -2.06
C SER A 78 2.25 -0.03 -0.85
N PHE A 79 1.41 0.56 -0.01
CA PHE A 79 1.82 1.21 1.23
C PHE A 79 0.73 1.11 2.29
N GLU A 80 1.13 1.26 3.55
CA GLU A 80 0.23 1.57 4.66
C GLU A 80 0.60 2.91 5.29
N LEU A 81 -0.40 3.63 5.78
CA LEU A 81 -0.22 4.93 6.43
C LEU A 81 -1.00 4.98 7.73
N SER A 82 -0.31 5.37 8.80
CA SER A 82 -0.89 5.77 10.08
C SER A 82 -0.64 7.25 10.33
N HIS A 83 -1.60 7.91 10.99
CA HIS A 83 -1.48 9.29 11.46
C HIS A 83 -2.08 9.39 12.87
N ARG A 84 -1.42 10.11 13.78
CA ARG A 84 -1.80 10.22 15.20
C ARG A 84 -2.08 8.87 15.86
N ASN A 85 -1.21 7.89 15.62
CA ASN A 85 -1.27 6.52 16.13
C ASN A 85 -2.44 5.67 15.61
N ARG A 86 -3.20 6.16 14.61
CA ARG A 86 -4.33 5.45 14.02
C ARG A 86 -4.04 5.12 12.55
N ARG A 87 -4.43 3.92 12.11
CA ARG A 87 -4.36 3.55 10.70
C ARG A 87 -5.32 4.40 9.89
N LEU A 88 -4.84 4.88 8.74
CA LEU A 88 -5.63 5.64 7.77
C LEU A 88 -5.77 4.84 6.47
N ILE A 89 -4.65 4.36 5.94
CA ILE A 89 -4.58 3.50 4.75
C ILE A 89 -4.00 2.15 5.17
N THR A 90 -4.65 1.05 4.79
CA THR A 90 -4.32 -0.31 5.22
C THR A 90 -4.29 -1.27 4.05
N ASP A 91 -3.42 -2.29 4.08
CA ASP A 91 -3.50 -3.37 3.12
C ASP A 91 -4.75 -4.25 3.38
N THR A 92 -5.14 -5.11 2.43
CA THR A 92 -6.21 -6.10 2.64
C THR A 92 -5.79 -7.16 3.64
N GLY A 93 -4.54 -7.59 3.64
CA GLY A 93 -4.10 -8.74 4.45
C GLY A 93 -4.55 -10.07 3.87
N VAL A 94 -4.62 -11.11 4.71
CA VAL A 94 -4.88 -12.49 4.27
C VAL A 94 -5.95 -13.17 5.12
N MET A 95 -6.99 -13.68 4.45
CA MET A 95 -8.10 -14.37 5.11
C MET A 95 -7.84 -15.85 5.28
N THR A 96 -7.24 -16.49 4.27
CA THR A 96 -7.12 -17.95 4.20
C THR A 96 -6.00 -18.37 3.27
N TYR A 97 -5.43 -19.54 3.53
CA TYR A 97 -4.52 -20.23 2.60
C TYR A 97 -5.24 -21.24 1.70
N ASN A 98 -6.54 -21.43 1.88
CA ASN A 98 -7.30 -22.31 1.00
C ASN A 98 -7.40 -21.70 -0.39
N ALA A 99 -7.11 -22.51 -1.42
CA ALA A 99 -7.25 -22.07 -2.80
C ALA A 99 -8.72 -21.71 -3.07
N GLY A 100 -8.94 -20.55 -3.66
CA GLY A 100 -10.29 -20.06 -3.95
C GLY A 100 -10.31 -18.57 -4.25
N ARG A 101 -11.51 -18.04 -4.46
CA ARG A 101 -11.70 -16.64 -4.85
C ARG A 101 -11.19 -15.64 -3.82
N ILE A 102 -11.34 -15.95 -2.53
CA ILE A 102 -10.85 -15.08 -1.44
C ILE A 102 -9.32 -15.01 -1.50
N ARG A 103 -8.62 -16.15 -1.51
CA ARG A 103 -7.15 -16.17 -1.62
C ARG A 103 -6.65 -15.54 -2.92
N GLN A 104 -7.37 -15.72 -4.03
CA GLN A 104 -7.04 -15.04 -5.29
C GLN A 104 -7.18 -13.51 -5.17
N TYR A 105 -8.25 -13.04 -4.52
CA TYR A 105 -8.47 -11.62 -4.27
C TYR A 105 -7.41 -11.04 -3.33
N ASP A 106 -7.13 -11.70 -2.20
CA ASP A 106 -6.16 -11.23 -1.20
C ASP A 106 -4.79 -10.94 -1.82
N ARG A 107 -4.37 -11.75 -2.80
CA ARG A 107 -3.09 -11.59 -3.48
C ARG A 107 -3.14 -10.71 -4.74
N SER A 108 -4.32 -10.24 -5.15
CA SER A 108 -4.50 -9.50 -6.40
C SER A 108 -4.11 -8.04 -6.24
N THR A 109 -3.67 -7.38 -7.31
CA THR A 109 -3.34 -5.94 -7.30
C THR A 109 -4.54 -5.09 -6.90
N ALA A 110 -5.76 -5.57 -7.17
CA ALA A 110 -7.00 -4.92 -6.77
C ALA A 110 -7.25 -4.87 -5.24
N ALA A 111 -6.50 -5.64 -4.45
CA ALA A 111 -6.58 -5.67 -2.99
C ALA A 111 -5.55 -4.76 -2.31
N HIS A 112 -4.66 -4.11 -3.07
CA HIS A 112 -3.55 -3.35 -2.52
C HIS A 112 -3.60 -1.87 -2.91
N ASN A 113 -2.88 -1.05 -2.14
CA ASN A 113 -2.86 0.41 -2.30
C ASN A 113 -1.89 0.82 -3.42
N THR A 114 -2.06 0.29 -4.63
CA THR A 114 -1.18 0.50 -5.78
C THR A 114 -1.97 0.76 -7.06
N VAL A 115 -1.32 0.67 -8.23
CA VAL A 115 -1.95 0.86 -9.55
C VAL A 115 -2.12 -0.48 -10.25
N GLU A 116 -3.35 -0.70 -10.72
CA GLU A 116 -3.74 -1.81 -11.60
C GLU A 116 -3.89 -1.30 -13.05
N ILE A 117 -3.36 -2.03 -14.02
CA ILE A 117 -3.48 -1.70 -15.45
C ILE A 117 -4.37 -2.72 -16.14
N ASP A 118 -5.40 -2.23 -16.85
CA ASP A 118 -6.36 -3.03 -17.62
C ASP A 118 -7.06 -4.15 -16.81
N GLY A 119 -7.20 -3.98 -15.49
CA GLY A 119 -7.80 -4.99 -14.62
C GLY A 119 -6.91 -6.22 -14.40
N ARG A 120 -5.59 -6.07 -14.52
CA ARG A 120 -4.61 -7.16 -14.41
C ARG A 120 -3.68 -6.98 -13.23
N ASP A 121 -3.34 -8.11 -12.63
CA ASP A 121 -2.34 -8.18 -11.57
C ASP A 121 -0.93 -7.89 -12.10
N GLN A 122 -0.10 -7.32 -11.22
CA GLN A 122 1.31 -7.02 -11.48
C GLN A 122 2.16 -8.29 -11.62
N CYS A 123 1.65 -9.43 -11.17
CA CYS A 123 2.28 -10.74 -11.27
C CYS A 123 1.24 -11.83 -11.54
N GLU A 124 1.71 -13.01 -11.95
CA GLU A 124 0.84 -14.15 -12.25
C GLU A 124 0.71 -15.08 -11.06
N LEU A 125 -0.45 -15.04 -10.42
CA LEU A 125 -0.74 -15.80 -9.22
C LEU A 125 -1.85 -16.81 -9.46
N TRP A 126 -1.68 -18.04 -8.95
CA TRP A 126 -2.73 -19.05 -8.99
C TRP A 126 -2.58 -20.05 -7.84
N GLY A 127 -3.65 -20.82 -7.60
CA GLY A 127 -3.74 -21.68 -6.41
C GLY A 127 -3.50 -20.88 -5.13
N SER A 128 -3.06 -21.56 -4.08
CA SER A 128 -2.77 -20.90 -2.80
C SER A 128 -1.43 -20.17 -2.77
N PHE A 129 -0.42 -20.74 -3.44
CA PHE A 129 0.99 -20.36 -3.28
C PHE A 129 1.79 -20.43 -4.60
N ARG A 130 1.13 -20.40 -5.76
CA ARG A 130 1.86 -20.40 -7.04
C ARG A 130 1.98 -18.98 -7.57
N CYS A 131 3.15 -18.69 -8.12
CA CYS A 131 3.54 -17.42 -8.70
C CYS A 131 4.48 -17.68 -9.88
N ALA A 132 4.32 -16.97 -10.99
CA ALA A 132 5.12 -17.13 -12.20
C ALA A 132 5.77 -15.83 -12.65
N ARG A 133 5.23 -15.18 -13.70
CA ARG A 133 5.77 -13.90 -14.18
C ARG A 133 5.59 -12.85 -13.09
N ARG A 134 6.66 -12.14 -12.79
CA ARG A 134 6.76 -11.17 -11.69
C ARG A 134 7.33 -9.86 -12.22
N PRO A 135 7.01 -8.72 -11.59
CA PRO A 135 7.63 -7.46 -11.94
C PRO A 135 9.12 -7.48 -11.54
N SER A 136 9.95 -6.86 -12.36
CA SER A 136 11.34 -6.55 -12.02
C SER A 136 11.35 -5.21 -11.29
N VAL A 137 11.73 -5.23 -10.02
CA VAL A 137 11.72 -4.04 -9.16
C VAL A 137 13.13 -3.44 -9.11
N SER A 138 13.23 -2.13 -9.30
CA SER A 138 14.49 -1.39 -9.09
C SER A 138 14.61 -1.01 -7.62
N SER A 139 15.82 -0.91 -7.09
CA SER A 139 16.06 -0.39 -5.75
C SER A 139 15.31 0.93 -5.54
N GLY A 140 14.52 1.01 -4.49
CA GLY A 140 13.84 2.25 -4.13
C GLY A 140 14.79 3.25 -3.46
N SER A 141 14.23 4.36 -3.00
CA SER A 141 14.95 5.36 -2.21
C SER A 141 14.10 5.85 -1.04
N ALA A 142 14.80 6.38 -0.03
CA ALA A 142 14.21 6.99 1.15
C ALA A 142 15.10 8.18 1.57
N GLU A 143 14.60 9.39 1.37
CA GLU A 143 15.36 10.62 1.57
C GLU A 143 14.70 11.47 2.65
N ASN A 144 15.51 12.04 3.54
CA ASN A 144 15.03 12.95 4.58
C ASN A 144 15.02 14.38 4.06
N HIS A 145 13.97 15.12 4.40
CA HIS A 145 13.87 16.57 4.21
C HIS A 145 13.70 17.27 5.57
N ARG A 146 13.80 18.61 5.58
CA ARG A 146 13.71 19.42 6.80
C ARG A 146 12.45 19.14 7.62
N GLU A 147 11.31 18.95 6.95
CA GLU A 147 10.02 18.65 7.56
C GLU A 147 9.33 17.49 6.81
N GLY A 148 9.98 16.32 6.78
CA GLY A 148 9.41 15.17 6.09
C GLY A 148 10.42 14.24 5.45
N GLY A 149 9.96 13.49 4.46
CA GLY A 149 10.78 12.60 3.65
C GLY A 149 10.16 12.32 2.28
N VAL A 150 10.97 11.77 1.38
CA VAL A 150 10.53 11.29 0.07
C VAL A 150 10.90 9.83 -0.07
N LEU A 151 9.91 9.02 -0.42
CA LEU A 151 10.05 7.59 -0.67
C LEU A 151 9.79 7.35 -2.16
N ALA A 152 10.61 6.54 -2.81
CA ALA A 152 10.40 6.21 -4.22
C ALA A 152 10.68 4.74 -4.51
N GLY A 153 9.99 4.22 -5.53
CA GLY A 153 10.12 2.84 -5.99
C GLY A 153 9.62 2.74 -7.42
N SER A 154 10.18 1.79 -8.17
CA SER A 154 9.74 1.52 -9.54
C SER A 154 9.80 0.04 -9.86
N TYR A 155 8.91 -0.39 -10.76
CA TYR A 155 8.99 -1.71 -11.35
C TYR A 155 8.71 -1.70 -12.85
N ARG A 156 9.09 -2.80 -13.50
CA ARG A 156 8.71 -3.13 -14.88
C ARG A 156 8.12 -4.54 -14.95
N GLY A 157 6.92 -4.67 -15.52
CA GLY A 157 6.21 -5.95 -15.72
C GLY A 157 4.72 -5.86 -15.39
N PRO A 158 3.95 -6.96 -15.56
CA PRO A 158 4.35 -8.19 -16.23
C PRO A 158 4.30 -8.01 -17.76
N GLY A 159 5.22 -8.67 -18.49
CA GLY A 159 5.36 -8.56 -19.94
C GLY A 159 6.83 -8.48 -20.40
N ARG A 160 7.09 -8.61 -21.70
CA ARG A 160 8.44 -8.46 -22.29
C ARG A 160 8.45 -7.36 -23.35
N GLY A 161 9.56 -6.63 -23.43
CA GLY A 161 9.77 -5.58 -24.43
C GLY A 161 8.68 -4.51 -24.39
N VAL A 162 8.13 -4.16 -25.54
CA VAL A 162 7.09 -3.12 -25.71
C VAL A 162 5.78 -3.40 -24.96
N ARG A 163 5.55 -4.64 -24.52
CA ARG A 163 4.33 -5.04 -23.78
C ARG A 163 4.49 -4.90 -22.26
N SER A 164 5.65 -4.52 -21.75
CA SER A 164 5.85 -4.33 -20.31
C SER A 164 5.25 -2.99 -19.87
N VAL A 165 4.54 -3.00 -18.75
CA VAL A 165 4.23 -1.78 -18.00
C VAL A 165 5.45 -1.38 -17.20
N SER A 166 5.78 -0.09 -17.17
CA SER A 166 6.64 0.49 -16.15
C SER A 166 5.80 1.36 -15.23
N HIS A 167 5.99 1.23 -13.92
CA HIS A 167 5.33 2.06 -12.92
C HIS A 167 6.38 2.56 -11.93
N THR A 168 6.43 3.87 -11.76
CA THR A 168 7.22 4.55 -10.73
C THR A 168 6.26 5.27 -9.80
N ARG A 169 6.42 5.07 -8.50
CA ARG A 169 5.72 5.80 -7.47
C ARG A 169 6.71 6.58 -6.63
N GLN A 170 6.37 7.84 -6.37
CA GLN A 170 7.04 8.68 -5.39
C GLN A 170 6.02 9.15 -4.37
N ILE A 171 6.31 8.99 -3.08
CA ILE A 171 5.49 9.46 -1.96
C ILE A 171 6.30 10.50 -1.19
N SER A 172 5.80 11.74 -1.15
CA SER A 172 6.32 12.77 -0.26
C SER A 172 5.49 12.77 1.02
N VAL A 173 6.17 12.65 2.15
CA VAL A 173 5.57 12.62 3.49
C VAL A 173 5.97 13.88 4.22
N GLY A 174 4.99 14.67 4.65
CA GLY A 174 5.14 15.79 5.58
C GLY A 174 4.17 15.66 6.76
N PRO A 175 4.23 16.60 7.73
CA PRO A 175 3.44 16.50 8.97
C PRO A 175 1.92 16.47 8.74
N TRP A 176 1.45 17.23 7.75
CA TRP A 176 0.02 17.43 7.45
C TRP A 176 -0.36 17.06 6.02
N LEU A 177 0.60 16.58 5.22
CA LEU A 177 0.40 16.29 3.81
C LEU A 177 1.18 15.04 3.45
N VAL A 178 0.48 14.06 2.89
CA VAL A 178 1.12 12.93 2.19
C VAL A 178 0.69 13.01 0.74
N SER A 179 1.63 13.21 -0.18
CA SER A 179 1.34 13.26 -1.61
C SER A 179 2.03 12.13 -2.33
N ALA A 180 1.39 11.64 -3.38
CA ALA A 180 1.94 10.61 -4.24
C ALA A 180 1.83 11.01 -5.70
N THR A 181 2.86 10.66 -6.46
CA THR A 181 2.88 10.76 -7.92
C THR A 181 3.14 9.38 -8.50
N ASP A 182 2.16 8.88 -9.24
CA ASP A 182 2.23 7.66 -10.01
C ASP A 182 2.57 8.00 -11.46
N ARG A 183 3.73 7.56 -11.94
CA ARG A 183 4.14 7.65 -13.35
C ARG A 183 4.10 6.28 -13.98
N ILE A 184 3.29 6.12 -15.02
CA ILE A 184 3.10 4.85 -15.72
C ILE A 184 3.53 5.04 -17.17
N ALA A 185 4.23 4.06 -17.72
CA ALA A 185 4.54 3.97 -19.14
C ALA A 185 4.15 2.59 -19.67
N ALA A 186 3.28 2.54 -20.67
CA ALA A 186 2.80 1.32 -21.32
C ALA A 186 2.33 1.66 -22.74
N ALA A 187 2.91 1.03 -23.76
CA ALA A 187 2.68 1.38 -25.15
C ALA A 187 1.26 1.04 -25.62
N GLY A 188 0.57 2.01 -26.22
CA GLY A 188 -0.80 1.86 -26.68
C GLY A 188 -1.82 2.50 -25.73
N ARG A 189 -3.10 2.10 -25.87
CA ARG A 189 -4.20 2.62 -25.05
C ARG A 189 -4.46 1.69 -23.88
N HIS A 190 -4.54 2.26 -22.68
CA HIS A 190 -4.70 1.52 -21.44
C HIS A 190 -5.57 2.27 -20.45
N ARG A 191 -6.07 1.53 -19.46
CA ARG A 191 -6.75 2.08 -18.29
C ARG A 191 -5.96 1.77 -17.03
N ALA A 192 -5.61 2.81 -16.29
CA ALA A 192 -5.09 2.69 -14.94
C ALA A 192 -6.21 2.80 -13.91
N THR A 193 -6.17 1.96 -12.87
CA THR A 193 -7.02 2.07 -11.68
C THR A 193 -6.14 2.19 -10.44
N ILE A 194 -6.21 3.33 -9.76
CA ILE A 194 -5.50 3.62 -8.51
C ILE A 194 -6.45 3.30 -7.36
N ARG A 195 -6.00 2.55 -6.35
CA ARG A 195 -6.82 2.18 -5.18
C ARG A 195 -6.21 2.70 -3.89
N LEU A 196 -7.10 3.13 -2.99
CA LEU A 196 -6.81 3.47 -1.61
C LEU A 196 -7.83 2.77 -0.71
N HIS A 197 -7.37 1.82 0.06
CA HIS A 197 -8.14 1.06 1.02
C HIS A 197 -8.02 1.70 2.40
N LEU A 198 -9.14 2.21 2.93
CA LEU A 198 -9.13 2.90 4.22
C LEU A 198 -9.14 1.89 5.37
N ALA A 199 -8.61 2.31 6.52
CA ALA A 199 -8.76 1.53 7.74
C ALA A 199 -10.25 1.27 8.05
N PRO A 200 -10.61 0.07 8.55
CA PRO A 200 -12.00 -0.24 8.89
C PRO A 200 -12.62 0.77 9.85
N GLY A 201 -13.88 1.13 9.58
CA GLY A 201 -14.64 2.08 10.39
C GLY A 201 -14.52 3.53 9.93
N LEU A 202 -13.57 3.87 9.06
CA LEU A 202 -13.55 5.14 8.35
C LEU A 202 -14.63 5.18 7.26
N ARG A 203 -15.18 6.36 7.04
CA ARG A 203 -16.17 6.66 6.00
C ARG A 203 -15.64 7.78 5.12
N VAL A 204 -16.24 7.92 3.94
CA VAL A 204 -15.93 9.02 3.03
C VAL A 204 -17.18 9.81 2.71
N ARG A 205 -16.98 11.09 2.44
CA ARG A 205 -18.01 12.00 1.96
C ARG A 205 -17.41 12.90 0.91
N ARG A 206 -18.16 13.15 -0.17
CA ARG A 206 -17.76 14.15 -1.17
C ARG A 206 -17.63 15.53 -0.50
N ALA A 207 -16.54 16.21 -0.78
CA ALA A 207 -16.28 17.58 -0.37
C ALA A 207 -16.12 18.47 -1.61
N ASP A 208 -16.09 19.80 -1.41
CA ASP A 208 -15.91 20.78 -2.50
C ASP A 208 -14.65 20.48 -3.34
N ARG A 209 -13.61 19.95 -2.67
CA ARG A 209 -12.40 19.42 -3.30
C ARG A 209 -12.13 18.01 -2.79
N GLY A 210 -12.42 17.02 -3.62
CA GLY A 210 -12.09 15.62 -3.36
C GLY A 210 -13.02 14.93 -2.35
N TRP A 211 -12.45 14.13 -1.44
CA TRP A 211 -13.20 13.29 -0.50
C TRP A 211 -12.71 13.51 0.93
N ALA A 212 -13.62 13.94 1.80
CA ALA A 212 -13.37 13.96 3.23
C ALA A 212 -13.39 12.52 3.77
N ILE A 213 -12.38 12.15 4.55
CA ILE A 213 -12.28 10.89 5.28
C ILE A 213 -12.62 11.19 6.74
N GLU A 214 -13.61 10.49 7.27
CA GLU A 214 -14.24 10.77 8.55
C GLU A 214 -14.33 9.51 9.41
N GLU A 215 -14.21 9.69 10.72
CA GLU A 215 -14.55 8.69 11.72
C GLU A 215 -16.07 8.50 11.80
N ARG A 216 -16.53 7.46 12.52
CA ARG A 216 -17.96 7.20 12.71
C ARG A 216 -18.70 8.32 13.43
N ASP A 217 -18.00 9.09 14.25
CA ASP A 217 -18.54 10.26 14.98
C ASP A 217 -18.56 11.54 14.13
N GLY A 218 -18.18 11.47 12.85
CA GLY A 218 -18.15 12.61 11.92
C GLY A 218 -16.86 13.44 12.01
N ARG A 219 -15.93 13.12 12.91
CA ARG A 219 -14.64 13.81 12.98
C ARG A 219 -13.82 13.50 11.73
N SER A 220 -13.51 14.55 10.96
CA SER A 220 -12.66 14.42 9.78
C SER A 220 -11.20 14.20 10.18
N VAL A 221 -10.57 13.19 9.58
CA VAL A 221 -9.17 12.79 9.85
C VAL A 221 -8.23 13.05 8.69
N ALA A 222 -8.77 13.10 7.46
CA ALA A 222 -8.03 13.50 6.28
C ALA A 222 -8.97 13.97 5.17
N THR A 223 -8.41 14.58 4.13
CA THR A 223 -9.09 14.84 2.86
C THR A 223 -8.23 14.33 1.71
N LEU A 224 -8.77 13.45 0.87
CA LEU A 224 -8.15 13.03 -0.38
C LEU A 224 -8.45 14.05 -1.48
N VAL A 225 -7.42 14.52 -2.16
CA VAL A 225 -7.50 15.43 -3.31
C VAL A 225 -6.58 14.91 -4.42
N SER A 226 -6.85 15.26 -5.67
CA SER A 226 -6.06 14.81 -6.81
C SER A 226 -6.17 15.72 -8.01
N ASP A 227 -5.18 15.64 -8.90
CA ASP A 227 -5.20 16.32 -10.19
C ASP A 227 -5.98 15.48 -11.20
N ALA A 228 -7.15 15.98 -11.64
CA ALA A 228 -7.93 15.43 -12.74
C ALA A 228 -8.27 13.92 -12.66
N LEU A 229 -8.32 13.34 -11.46
CA LEU A 229 -8.79 11.98 -11.23
C LEU A 229 -10.23 11.98 -10.72
N GLU A 230 -11.08 11.15 -11.34
CA GLU A 230 -12.41 10.86 -10.82
C GLU A 230 -12.35 9.66 -9.87
N TRP A 231 -12.55 9.92 -8.58
CA TRP A 231 -12.59 8.89 -7.54
C TRP A 231 -14.02 8.39 -7.31
N LYS A 232 -14.14 7.09 -7.03
CA LYS A 232 -15.39 6.42 -6.67
C LYS A 232 -15.21 5.66 -5.37
N GLU A 233 -16.19 5.78 -4.50
CA GLU A 233 -16.30 4.96 -3.30
C GLU A 233 -16.73 3.54 -3.65
N SER A 234 -16.19 2.58 -2.90
CA SER A 234 -16.61 1.18 -2.89
C SER A 234 -16.42 0.60 -1.50
N ILE A 235 -17.06 -0.54 -1.24
CA ILE A 235 -16.79 -1.36 -0.05
C ILE A 235 -15.93 -2.53 -0.49
N THR A 236 -14.82 -2.77 0.20
CA THR A 236 -13.93 -3.91 -0.04
C THR A 236 -13.66 -4.66 1.26
N ALA A 237 -13.10 -5.86 1.13
CA ALA A 237 -12.74 -6.68 2.26
C ALA A 237 -11.47 -6.17 2.96
N TYR A 238 -11.37 -6.48 4.24
CA TYR A 238 -10.20 -6.36 5.09
C TYR A 238 -10.07 -7.64 5.91
N HIS A 239 -8.89 -8.25 5.84
CA HIS A 239 -8.56 -9.56 6.37
C HIS A 239 -7.38 -9.46 7.35
N PRO A 240 -7.61 -8.90 8.56
CA PRO A 240 -6.53 -8.68 9.52
C PRO A 240 -6.01 -9.97 10.14
N GLU A 241 -6.82 -11.03 10.15
CA GLU A 241 -6.58 -12.31 10.82
C GLU A 241 -7.13 -13.44 9.95
N PHE A 242 -6.57 -14.64 10.07
CA PHE A 242 -7.12 -15.81 9.41
C PHE A 242 -8.56 -16.06 9.85
N GLY A 243 -9.45 -16.26 8.87
CA GLY A 243 -10.87 -16.53 9.12
C GLY A 243 -11.68 -15.30 9.52
N ARG A 244 -11.11 -14.08 9.49
CA ARG A 244 -11.81 -12.84 9.83
C ARG A 244 -11.90 -11.89 8.63
N GLU A 245 -13.13 -11.62 8.19
CA GLU A 245 -13.44 -10.60 7.19
C GLU A 245 -14.17 -9.42 7.82
N ILE A 246 -13.74 -8.21 7.49
CA ILE A 246 -14.36 -6.94 7.88
C ILE A 246 -14.56 -6.11 6.63
N ALA A 247 -15.77 -5.59 6.43
CA ALA A 247 -16.03 -4.62 5.38
C ALA A 247 -15.40 -3.26 5.70
N ARG A 248 -14.77 -2.63 4.71
CA ARG A 248 -14.20 -1.28 4.82
C ARG A 248 -14.51 -0.42 3.61
N THR A 249 -14.48 0.89 3.81
CA THR A 249 -14.56 1.86 2.72
C THR A 249 -13.24 1.91 1.95
N SER A 250 -13.34 2.00 0.63
CA SER A 250 -12.20 2.18 -0.28
C SER A 250 -12.53 3.20 -1.36
N LEU A 251 -11.52 3.91 -1.83
CA LEU A 251 -11.62 4.86 -2.93
C LEU A 251 -10.79 4.34 -4.12
N ALA A 252 -11.37 4.40 -5.32
CA ALA A 252 -10.68 4.05 -6.54
C ALA A 252 -10.82 5.13 -7.60
N ALA A 253 -9.71 5.54 -8.22
CA ALA A 253 -9.69 6.44 -9.36
C ALA A 253 -9.34 5.71 -10.64
N ARG A 254 -9.97 6.09 -11.76
CA ARG A 254 -9.68 5.55 -13.09
C ARG A 254 -9.17 6.64 -14.01
N ALA A 255 -8.17 6.30 -14.82
CA ALA A 255 -7.63 7.16 -15.85
C ALA A 255 -7.34 6.36 -17.12
N GLU A 256 -7.90 6.81 -18.25
CA GLU A 256 -7.54 6.31 -19.57
C GLU A 256 -6.30 7.08 -20.05
N PHE A 257 -5.34 6.39 -20.65
CA PHE A 257 -4.11 7.00 -21.15
C PHE A 257 -3.61 6.34 -22.42
N ARG A 258 -2.73 7.05 -23.13
CA ARG A 258 -1.96 6.49 -24.25
C ARG A 258 -0.48 6.68 -23.97
N ASP A 259 0.29 5.60 -24.02
CA ASP A 259 1.73 5.52 -23.84
C ASP A 259 2.23 5.88 -22.43
N THR A 260 1.79 7.00 -21.85
CA THR A 260 2.19 7.44 -20.50
C THR A 260 1.05 8.07 -19.70
N LEU A 261 1.13 7.99 -18.37
CA LEU A 261 0.25 8.65 -17.42
C LEU A 261 1.07 9.19 -16.25
N ALA A 262 0.77 10.42 -15.82
CA ALA A 262 1.26 10.98 -14.56
C ALA A 262 0.06 11.36 -13.71
N ALA A 263 -0.23 10.56 -12.69
CA ALA A 263 -1.36 10.76 -11.78
C ALA A 263 -0.84 11.28 -10.43
N LYS A 264 -1.42 12.38 -9.95
CA LYS A 264 -1.05 13.00 -8.67
C LYS A 264 -2.25 13.04 -7.74
N TRP A 265 -2.02 12.63 -6.50
CA TRP A 265 -3.02 12.67 -5.45
C TRP A 265 -2.36 12.91 -4.09
N TRP A 266 -3.10 13.44 -3.14
CA TRP A 266 -2.59 13.74 -1.81
C TRP A 266 -3.68 13.68 -0.74
N LEU A 267 -3.24 13.32 0.46
CA LEU A 267 -4.01 13.31 1.68
C LEU A 267 -3.60 14.52 2.51
N ILE A 268 -4.54 15.43 2.74
CA ILE A 268 -4.41 16.51 3.72
C ILE A 268 -4.83 15.93 5.07
N LEU A 269 -3.90 15.76 6.00
CA LEU A 269 -4.11 15.12 7.30
C LEU A 269 -4.60 16.15 8.33
N LYS A 270 -5.36 15.69 9.34
CA LYS A 270 -5.99 16.56 10.36
C LYS A 270 -5.64 16.20 11.80
#